data_AF-A0A1F7JUP4-F1
#
_entry.id   AF-A0A1F7JUP4-F1
#
_cell.length_a   1.000
_cell.length_b   1.000
_cell.length_c   1.000
_cell.angle_alpha   90.00
_cell.angle_beta   90.00
_cell.angle_gamma   90.00
#
_symmetry.space_group_name_H-M   'P 1'
#
loop_
_entity.id
_entity.type
_entity.pdbx_description
1 polymer ?
#
loop_
_entity_poly.entity_id
_entity_poly.type
_entity_poly.pdbx_seq_one_letter_code
_entity_poly.pdbx_strand_id
1 'polypeptide(L)'
;MGPSEYNSAQPLQFANLDQLLWGIVKTLQYYSLPAMAIAIATLGVFLVMSGDDTDRKSKLKGWIVNILVGGLLVFGAATLAEIIKKFVGGAA
;
A
#
# COMPACT_ATOMS: atom_id res chain seq x y z
N MET A 1 42.91 18.28 -16.50
CA MET A 1 41.72 17.93 -15.71
C MET A 1 40.64 18.91 -16.11
N GLY A 2 39.78 18.48 -17.04
CA GLY A 2 38.81 19.35 -17.69
C GLY A 2 37.46 19.31 -16.95
N PRO A 3 36.64 20.36 -17.04
CA PRO A 3 35.30 20.41 -16.44
C PRO A 3 34.34 19.30 -16.94
N SER A 4 34.73 18.56 -17.98
CA SER A 4 34.02 17.40 -18.53
C SER A 4 34.13 16.13 -17.69
N GLU A 5 35.08 16.01 -16.76
CA GLU A 5 35.26 14.82 -15.91
C GLU A 5 34.31 14.79 -14.69
N TYR A 6 33.65 15.91 -14.37
CA TYR A 6 32.60 15.97 -13.34
C TYR A 6 31.22 15.50 -13.85
N ASN A 7 31.07 15.28 -15.17
CA ASN A 7 29.79 14.95 -15.80
C ASN A 7 29.57 13.43 -16.00
N SER A 8 30.46 12.60 -15.47
CA SER A 8 30.39 11.13 -15.57
C SER A 8 29.95 10.45 -14.27
N ALA A 9 29.56 11.22 -13.26
CA ALA A 9 28.77 10.70 -12.16
C ALA A 9 27.37 10.39 -12.70
N GLN A 10 27.24 9.23 -13.35
CA GLN A 10 25.93 8.63 -13.61
C GLN A 10 25.17 8.68 -12.29
N PRO A 11 23.98 9.33 -12.22
CA PRO A 11 23.18 9.29 -11.00
C PRO A 11 23.04 7.83 -10.63
N LEU A 12 23.31 7.47 -9.37
CA LEU A 12 23.17 6.10 -8.87
C LEU A 12 21.73 5.65 -9.13
N GLN A 13 21.51 5.04 -10.29
CA GLN A 13 20.21 4.54 -10.71
C GLN A 13 20.02 3.23 -10.00
N PHE A 14 19.33 3.28 -8.87
CA PHE A 14 18.93 2.12 -8.09
C PHE A 14 17.83 1.29 -8.78
N ALA A 15 17.87 1.14 -10.11
CA ALA A 15 16.83 0.50 -10.92
C ALA A 15 16.46 -0.89 -10.38
N ASN A 16 17.46 -1.66 -9.93
CA ASN A 16 17.24 -2.98 -9.34
C ASN A 16 16.58 -2.90 -7.95
N LEU A 17 16.95 -1.94 -7.10
CA LEU A 17 16.31 -1.76 -5.78
C LEU A 17 14.88 -1.23 -5.94
N ASP A 18 14.67 -0.32 -6.89
CA ASP A 18 13.36 0.18 -7.26
C ASP A 18 12.47 -0.96 -7.75
N GLN A 19 12.98 -1.82 -8.63
CA GLN A 19 12.24 -2.97 -9.13
C GLN A 19 11.90 -3.97 -8.01
N LEU A 20 12.83 -4.23 -7.09
CA LEU A 20 12.59 -5.07 -5.93
C LEU A 20 11.53 -4.47 -4.99
N LEU A 21 11.63 -3.18 -4.67
CA LEU A 21 10.67 -2.47 -3.83
C LEU A 21 9.26 -2.51 -4.45
N TRP A 22 9.17 -2.23 -5.75
CA TRP A 22 7.91 -2.31 -6.50
C TRP A 22 7.37 -3.74 -6.59
N GLY A 23 8.24 -4.73 -6.71
CA GLY A 23 7.87 -6.14 -6.66
C GLY A 23 7.19 -6.48 -5.33
N ILE A 24 7.83 -6.12 -4.20
CA ILE A 24 7.29 -6.35 -2.85
C ILE A 24 5.93 -5.65 -2.68
N VAL A 25 5.80 -4.39 -3.10
CA VAL A 25 4.55 -3.63 -3.00
C VAL A 25 3.42 -4.33 -3.76
N LYS A 26 3.68 -4.76 -5.01
CA LYS A 26 2.68 -5.45 -5.83
C LYS A 26 2.28 -6.79 -5.23
N THR A 27 3.24 -7.55 -4.72
CA THR A 27 2.97 -8.83 -4.03
C THR A 27 2.11 -8.60 -2.79
N LEU A 28 2.45 -7.61 -1.97
CA LEU A 28 1.71 -7.28 -0.76
C LEU A 28 0.27 -6.84 -1.09
N GLN A 29 0.09 -6.03 -2.14
CA GLN A 29 -1.24 -5.65 -2.64
C GLN A 29 -2.06 -6.86 -3.10
N TYR A 30 -1.45 -7.74 -3.88
CA TYR A 30 -2.10 -8.95 -4.40
C TYR A 30 -2.63 -9.86 -3.29
N TYR A 31 -1.86 -10.05 -2.21
CA TYR A 31 -2.29 -10.85 -1.07
C TYR A 31 -3.18 -10.09 -0.07
N SER A 32 -3.07 -8.77 0.01
CA SER A 32 -3.86 -7.96 0.95
C SER A 32 -5.36 -7.97 0.62
N LEU A 33 -5.73 -7.93 -0.67
CA LEU A 33 -7.13 -7.95 -1.12
C LEU A 33 -7.91 -9.18 -0.63
N PRO A 34 -7.46 -10.43 -0.91
CA PRO A 34 -8.16 -11.60 -0.43
C PRO A 34 -8.14 -11.71 1.10
N ALA A 35 -7.04 -11.33 1.76
CA ALA A 35 -6.97 -11.33 3.22
C ALA A 35 -8.00 -10.37 3.84
N MET A 36 -8.12 -9.15 3.30
CA MET A 36 -9.11 -8.16 3.72
C MET A 36 -10.55 -8.65 3.47
N ALA A 37 -10.80 -9.27 2.32
CA ALA A 37 -12.12 -9.81 1.99
C ALA A 37 -12.56 -10.89 2.99
N ILE A 38 -11.66 -11.82 3.32
CA ILE A 38 -11.91 -12.87 4.32
C ILE A 38 -12.14 -12.26 5.70
N ALA A 39 -11.31 -11.28 6.10
CA ALA A 39 -11.43 -10.62 7.38
C ALA A 39 -12.77 -9.88 7.52
N ILE A 40 -13.18 -9.11 6.52
CA ILE A 40 -14.46 -8.40 6.51
C ILE A 40 -15.64 -9.38 6.51
N ALA A 41 -15.58 -10.45 5.71
CA ALA A 41 -16.63 -11.48 5.70
C ALA A 41 -16.79 -12.12 7.09
N THR A 42 -15.68 -12.47 7.73
CA THR A 42 -15.66 -13.08 9.06
C THR A 42 -16.20 -12.13 10.12
N LEU A 43 -15.77 -10.87 10.10
CA LEU A 43 -16.27 -9.83 11.01
C LEU A 43 -17.76 -9.56 10.78
N GLY A 44 -18.23 -9.61 9.53
CA GLY A 44 -19.65 -9.50 9.19
C GLY A 44 -20.49 -10.62 9.81
N VAL A 45 -20.04 -11.87 9.72
CA VAL A 45 -20.71 -13.01 10.38
C VAL A 45 -20.76 -12.80 11.90
N PHE A 46 -19.63 -12.42 12.51
CA PHE A 46 -19.59 -12.12 13.96
C PHE A 46 -20.50 -10.96 14.37
N LEU A 47 -20.71 -9.98 13.47
CA LEU A 47 -21.57 -8.82 13.73
C LEU A 47 -23.05 -9.21 13.71
N VAL A 48 -23.45 -10.15 12.86
CA VAL A 48 -24.80 -10.75 12.87
C VAL A 48 -24.99 -11.62 14.11
N MET A 49 -23.99 -12.44 14.46
CA MET A 49 -24.04 -13.34 15.62
C MET A 49 -24.05 -12.64 16.97
N SER A 50 -23.62 -11.37 17.05
CA SER A 50 -23.51 -10.66 18.33
C SER A 50 -24.84 -10.21 18.92
N GLY A 51 -25.99 -10.43 18.25
CA GLY A 51 -27.31 -10.24 18.85
C GLY A 51 -27.49 -8.83 19.43
N ASP A 52 -27.82 -8.70 20.72
CA ASP A 52 -27.97 -7.40 21.41
C ASP A 52 -26.69 -6.90 22.11
N ASP A 53 -25.55 -7.57 21.91
CA ASP A 53 -24.27 -7.11 22.44
C ASP A 53 -23.76 -5.88 21.64
N THR A 54 -24.19 -4.71 22.11
CA THR A 54 -23.89 -3.41 21.48
C THR A 54 -22.40 -3.06 21.55
N ASP A 55 -21.71 -3.42 22.63
CA ASP A 55 -20.27 -3.18 22.80
C ASP A 55 -19.45 -4.00 21.81
N ARG A 56 -19.79 -5.28 21.64
CA ARG A 56 -19.13 -6.16 20.67
C ARG A 56 -19.39 -5.69 19.24
N LYS A 57 -20.62 -5.28 18.91
CA LYS A 57 -20.94 -4.70 17.60
C LYS A 57 -20.15 -3.44 17.30
N SER A 58 -20.01 -2.53 18.27
CA SER A 58 -19.23 -1.30 18.13
C SER A 58 -17.76 -1.61 17.80
N LYS A 59 -17.15 -2.53 18.55
CA LYS A 59 -15.78 -2.99 18.29
C LYS A 59 -15.64 -3.61 16.91
N LEU A 60 -16.55 -4.51 16.52
CA LEU A 60 -16.51 -5.19 15.21
C LEU A 60 -16.63 -4.19 14.05
N LYS A 61 -17.50 -3.19 14.17
CA LYS A 61 -17.60 -2.09 13.19
C LYS A 61 -16.29 -1.30 13.11
N GLY A 62 -15.68 -0.98 14.26
CA GLY A 62 -14.37 -0.34 14.31
C GLY A 62 -13.28 -1.13 13.60
N TRP A 63 -13.24 -2.45 13.80
CA TRP A 63 -12.32 -3.34 13.09
C TRP A 63 -12.54 -3.35 11.57
N ILE A 64 -13.80 -3.39 11.12
CA ILE A 64 -14.13 -3.29 9.69
C ILE A 64 -13.62 -1.97 9.11
N VAL A 65 -13.86 -0.85 9.78
CA VAL A 65 -13.39 0.47 9.33
C VAL A 65 -11.86 0.51 9.28
N ASN A 66 -11.18 -0.01 10.29
CA ASN A 66 -9.71 -0.05 10.31
C ASN A 66 -9.13 -0.86 9.15
N ILE A 67 -9.76 -1.99 8.78
CA ILE A 67 -9.35 -2.80 7.62
C ILE A 67 -9.56 -2.02 6.32
N LEU A 68 -10.68 -1.30 6.18
CA LEU A 68 -10.94 -0.46 5.00
C LEU A 68 -9.94 0.68 4.87
N VAL A 69 -9.60 1.35 5.98
CA VAL A 69 -8.57 2.40 6.01
C VAL A 69 -7.20 1.82 5.69
N GLY A 70 -6.84 0.67 6.27
CA GLY A 70 -5.59 -0.02 5.97
C GLY A 70 -5.47 -0.39 4.49
N GLY A 71 -6.55 -0.91 3.90
CA GLY A 71 -6.62 -1.17 2.46
C GLY A 71 -6.41 0.11 1.64
N LEU A 72 -7.15 1.18 1.94
CA LEU A 72 -6.98 2.46 1.26
C LEU A 72 -5.54 2.97 1.31
N LEU A 73 -4.83 2.81 2.44
CA LEU A 73 -3.43 3.20 2.56
C LEU A 73 -2.50 2.32 1.71
N VAL A 74 -2.68 1.00 1.71
CA VAL A 74 -1.87 0.06 0.94
C VAL A 74 -2.02 0.27 -0.57
N PHE A 75 -3.25 0.50 -1.04
CA PHE A 75 -3.52 0.76 -2.46
C PHE A 75 -3.17 2.21 -2.84
N GLY A 76 -3.50 3.18 -1.99
CA GLY A 76 -3.23 4.60 -2.23
C GLY A 76 -1.75 4.96 -2.22
N ALA A 77 -0.94 4.29 -1.38
CA ALA A 77 0.51 4.52 -1.35
C ALA A 77 1.19 4.19 -2.68
N ALA A 78 0.75 3.13 -3.37
CA ALA A 78 1.28 2.80 -4.70
C ALA A 78 0.89 3.86 -5.74
N THR A 79 -0.37 4.32 -5.73
CA THR A 79 -0.81 5.40 -6.63
C THR A 79 0.00 6.68 -6.40
N LEU A 80 0.22 7.05 -5.14
CA LEU A 80 1.08 8.19 -4.78
C LEU A 80 2.54 7.98 -5.24
N ALA A 81 3.09 6.79 -5.07
CA ALA A 81 4.45 6.47 -5.51
C ALA A 81 4.60 6.52 -7.04
N GLU A 82 3.60 6.08 -7.81
CA GLU A 82 3.57 6.24 -9.27
C GLU A 82 3.53 7.71 -9.69
N ILE A 83 2.71 8.51 -9.01
CA ILE A 83 2.61 9.96 -9.24
C ILE A 83 3.97 10.62 -8.99
N ILE A 84 4.59 10.37 -7.83
CA ILE A 84 5.91 10.93 -7.48
C ILE A 84 6.97 10.50 -8.51
N LYS A 85 6.98 9.23 -8.94
CA LYS A 85 7.90 8.78 -10.00
C LYS A 85 7.74 9.52 -11.32
N LYS A 86 6.50 9.82 -11.72
CA LYS A 86 6.25 10.60 -12.94
C LYS A 86 6.74 12.05 -12.81
N PHE A 87 6.62 12.65 -11.62
CA PHE A 87 7.08 14.02 -11.38
C PHE A 87 8.59 14.13 -11.21
N VAL A 88 9.24 13.18 -10.52
CA VAL A 88 10.69 13.20 -10.27
C VAL A 88 11.48 12.62 -11.45
N GLY A 89 10.95 11.61 -12.14
CA GLY A 89 11.55 11.03 -13.35
C GLY A 89 11.21 11.77 -14.65
N GLY A 90 10.47 12.89 -14.56
CA GLY A 90 9.90 13.63 -15.69
C GLY A 90 10.24 15.12 -15.72
N ALA A 91 11.36 15.54 -15.14
CA ALA A 91 12.02 16.78 -15.53
C ALA A 91 13.13 16.43 -16.52
N ALA A 92 12.85 16.65 -17.80
CA ALA A 92 13.85 16.71 -18.86
C ALA A 92 14.82 17.87 -18.62
#